data_AF-A0A7X0RUA7-F1
#
_entry.id   AF-A0A7X0RUA7-F1
#
_cell.length_a   1.000
_cell.length_b   1.000
_cell.length_c   1.000
_cell.angle_alpha   90.00
_cell.angle_beta   90.00
_cell.angle_gamma   90.00
#
_symmetry.space_group_name_H-M   'P 1'
#
loop_
_entity.id
_entity.type
_entity.pdbx_description
1 polymer ?
#
loop_
_entity_poly.entity_id
_entity_poly.type
_entity_poly.pdbx_seq_one_letter_code
_entity_poly.pdbx_strand_id
1 'polypeptide(L)'
;MSAIQRFMNNKVRVLGQNVELHLLLKLNADCDETALLREVWSAGIMVGSVTEHWSGLKNTYADTFILGFGTLTVEDLEDGVERLAEAWFGSE
;
A
#
# COMPACT_ATOMS: atom_id res chain seq x y z
N MET A 1 0.32 -11.93 -14.19
CA MET A 1 0.81 -11.95 -12.80
C MET A 1 0.97 -10.50 -12.38
N SER A 2 0.41 -10.05 -11.27
CA SER A 2 0.42 -8.61 -10.92
C SER A 2 1.77 -8.18 -10.33
N ALA A 3 2.12 -6.90 -10.47
CA ALA A 3 3.32 -6.33 -9.83
C ALA A 3 3.34 -6.58 -8.31
N ILE A 4 2.19 -6.43 -7.65
CA ILE A 4 2.04 -6.69 -6.20
C ILE A 4 2.41 -8.14 -5.87
N GLN A 5 1.94 -9.11 -6.66
CA GLN A 5 2.28 -10.51 -6.45
C GLN A 5 3.78 -10.78 -6.67
N ARG A 6 4.39 -10.11 -7.66
CA ARG A 6 5.80 -10.25 -7.99
C ARG A 6 6.72 -9.70 -6.89
N PHE A 7 6.44 -8.51 -6.38
CA PHE A 7 7.34 -7.79 -5.47
C PHE A 7 6.99 -7.97 -3.98
N MET A 8 5.72 -8.20 -3.65
CA MET A 8 5.25 -8.27 -2.27
C MET A 8 4.78 -9.67 -1.86
N ASN A 9 4.55 -10.57 -2.82
CA ASN A 9 4.24 -11.98 -2.62
C ASN A 9 3.23 -12.22 -1.47
N ASN A 10 3.63 -12.95 -0.42
CA ASN A 10 2.79 -13.30 0.73
C ASN A 10 2.83 -12.25 1.86
N LYS A 11 3.49 -11.10 1.68
CA LYS A 11 3.57 -10.05 2.71
C LYS A 11 2.29 -9.21 2.78
N VAL A 12 1.48 -9.22 1.72
CA VAL A 12 0.29 -8.38 1.59
C VAL A 12 -0.91 -9.16 1.05
N ARG A 13 -2.09 -8.60 1.24
CA ARG A 13 -3.36 -9.07 0.71
C ARG A 13 -4.12 -7.91 0.08
N VAL A 14 -4.55 -8.10 -1.15
CA VAL A 14 -5.42 -7.15 -1.85
C VAL A 14 -6.87 -7.32 -1.36
N LEU A 15 -7.48 -6.25 -0.87
CA LEU A 15 -8.87 -6.19 -0.46
C LEU A 15 -9.66 -5.33 -1.47
N GLY A 16 -10.68 -5.90 -2.11
CA GLY A 16 -11.53 -5.18 -3.07
C GLY A 16 -10.82 -4.82 -4.38
N GLN A 17 -11.01 -5.65 -5.41
CA GLN A 17 -10.44 -5.43 -6.75
C GLN A 17 -11.43 -4.76 -7.74
N ASN A 18 -12.60 -4.32 -7.25
CA ASN A 18 -13.74 -3.84 -8.05
C ASN A 18 -14.11 -2.35 -7.79
N VAL A 19 -13.13 -1.50 -7.49
CA VAL A 19 -13.33 -0.06 -7.30
C VAL A 19 -12.45 0.71 -8.29
N GLU A 20 -13.06 1.61 -9.05
CA GLU A 20 -12.59 2.06 -10.38
C GLU A 20 -11.20 2.70 -10.41
N LEU A 21 -10.69 3.24 -9.30
CA LEU A 21 -9.46 4.06 -9.28
C LEU A 21 -8.55 3.86 -8.06
N HIS A 22 -8.88 2.93 -7.15
CA HIS A 22 -8.06 2.65 -5.96
C HIS A 22 -8.11 1.18 -5.54
N LEU A 23 -7.07 0.72 -4.85
CA LEU A 23 -6.95 -0.62 -4.27
C LEU A 23 -6.77 -0.49 -2.76
N LEU A 24 -7.38 -1.40 -1.97
CA LEU A 24 -6.98 -1.56 -0.58
C LEU A 24 -5.93 -2.67 -0.46
N LEU A 25 -4.82 -2.36 0.19
CA LEU A 25 -3.72 -3.28 0.41
C LEU A 25 -3.53 -3.47 1.92
N LYS A 26 -3.76 -4.69 2.39
CA LYS A 26 -3.60 -5.08 3.79
C LYS A 26 -2.27 -5.80 3.99
N LEU A 27 -1.47 -5.40 4.97
CA LEU A 27 -0.27 -6.11 5.37
C LEU A 27 -0.64 -7.37 6.18
N ASN A 28 0.13 -8.44 6.02
CA ASN A 28 -0.08 -9.70 6.75
C ASN A 28 0.66 -9.74 8.10
N ALA A 29 1.25 -8.62 8.53
CA ALA A 29 1.95 -8.46 9.79
C ALA A 29 1.54 -7.13 10.45
N ASP A 30 1.71 -7.07 11.77
CA ASP A 30 1.54 -5.81 12.51
C ASP A 30 2.54 -4.77 12.00
N CYS A 31 2.10 -3.52 11.91
CA CYS A 31 2.93 -2.42 11.45
C CYS A 31 2.69 -1.13 12.24
N ASP A 32 3.70 -0.26 12.22
CA ASP A 32 3.52 1.14 12.59
C ASP A 32 3.10 1.92 11.33
N GLU A 33 1.79 2.16 11.21
CA GLU A 33 1.18 2.91 10.11
C GLU A 33 1.89 4.25 9.85
N THR A 34 2.25 4.97 10.93
CA THR A 34 2.84 6.31 10.81
C THR A 34 4.27 6.23 10.26
N ALA A 35 5.05 5.24 10.72
CA ALA A 35 6.39 5.00 10.21
C ALA A 35 6.37 4.61 8.72
N LEU A 36 5.48 3.69 8.34
CA LEU A 36 5.35 3.23 6.96
C LEU A 36 4.89 4.33 6.01
N LEU A 37 3.94 5.18 6.40
CA LEU A 37 3.52 6.35 5.61
C LEU A 37 4.67 7.33 5.43
N ARG A 38 5.47 7.57 6.48
CA ARG A 38 6.62 8.46 6.41
C ARG A 38 7.69 7.94 5.44
N GLU A 39 8.00 6.65 5.51
CA GLU A 39 9.00 6.01 4.63
C GLU A 39 8.61 6.14 3.16
N VAL A 40 7.37 5.79 2.81
CA VAL A 40 6.91 5.84 1.41
C VAL A 40 6.81 7.27 0.88
N TRP A 41 6.34 8.22 1.70
CA TRP A 41 6.31 9.64 1.30
C TRP A 41 7.72 10.19 1.10
N SER A 42 8.70 9.77 1.92
CA SER A 42 10.11 10.15 1.71
C SER A 42 10.69 9.57 0.43
N ALA A 43 10.19 8.42 -0.02
CA ALA A 43 10.53 7.81 -1.31
C ALA A 43 9.74 8.43 -2.49
N GLY A 44 8.90 9.45 -2.25
CA GLY A 44 8.08 10.11 -3.29
C GLY A 44 6.87 9.29 -3.74
N ILE A 45 6.46 8.29 -2.96
CA ILE A 45 5.30 7.43 -3.25
C ILE A 45 4.13 7.90 -2.38
N MET A 46 2.99 8.19 -3.01
CA MET A 46 1.79 8.60 -2.29
C MET A 46 0.92 7.39 -1.93
N VAL A 47 0.82 7.09 -0.64
CA VAL A 47 -0.08 6.08 -0.08
C VAL A 47 -0.99 6.74 0.94
N GLY A 48 -2.27 6.36 0.95
CA GLY A 48 -3.27 6.86 1.90
C GLY A 48 -3.54 5.90 3.06
N SER A 49 -3.92 6.47 4.20
CA SER A 49 -4.39 5.72 5.37
C SER A 49 -5.87 5.35 5.22
N VAL A 50 -6.25 4.11 5.57
CA VAL A 50 -7.67 3.74 5.73
C VAL A 50 -8.22 4.24 7.06
N THR A 51 -7.38 4.39 8.09
CA THR A 51 -7.82 4.80 9.43
C THR A 51 -8.35 6.24 9.44
N GLU A 52 -7.87 7.12 8.56
CA GLU A 52 -8.40 8.48 8.35
C GLU A 52 -9.86 8.49 7.86
N HIS A 53 -10.29 7.43 7.17
CA HIS A 53 -11.63 7.30 6.61
C HIS A 53 -12.55 6.38 7.44
N TRP A 54 -12.06 5.84 8.56
CA TRP A 54 -12.80 4.92 9.41
C TRP A 54 -13.39 5.64 10.64
N SER A 55 -14.71 5.54 10.82
CA SER A 55 -15.42 6.15 11.95
C SER A 55 -15.43 5.30 13.23
N GLY A 56 -14.91 4.07 13.18
CA GLY A 56 -14.82 3.17 14.33
C GLY A 56 -13.54 3.38 15.17
N LEU A 57 -13.13 2.34 15.91
CA LEU A 57 -11.92 2.39 16.71
C LEU A 57 -10.70 2.70 15.83
N LYS A 58 -9.96 3.77 16.19
CA LYS A 58 -8.62 4.00 15.65
C LYS A 58 -7.77 2.75 15.91
N ASN A 59 -7.03 2.31 14.90
CA ASN A 59 -6.22 1.07 14.82
C ASN A 59 -6.88 -0.19 14.24
N THR A 60 -8.20 -0.22 13.96
CA THR A 60 -8.79 -1.43 13.32
C THR A 60 -8.21 -1.73 11.93
N TYR A 61 -7.71 -0.70 11.24
CA TYR A 61 -7.19 -0.80 9.87
C TYR A 61 -5.80 -0.17 9.72
N ALA A 62 -5.00 -0.12 10.79
CA ALA A 62 -3.65 0.45 10.74
C ALA A 62 -2.71 -0.31 9.78
N ASP A 63 -3.03 -1.56 9.47
CA ASP A 63 -2.33 -2.41 8.52
C ASP A 63 -2.89 -2.34 7.09
N THR A 64 -3.85 -1.46 6.82
CA THR A 64 -4.54 -1.38 5.54
C THR A 64 -4.39 0.01 4.92
N PHE A 65 -3.96 0.03 3.66
CA PHE A 65 -3.59 1.23 2.93
C PHE A 65 -4.38 1.38 1.64
N ILE A 66 -4.60 2.63 1.21
CA ILE A 66 -5.26 2.98 -0.04
C ILE A 66 -4.20 3.32 -1.08
N LEU A 67 -4.21 2.60 -2.21
CA LEU A 67 -3.38 2.89 -3.37
C LEU A 67 -4.24 3.45 -4.50
N GLY A 68 -4.07 4.73 -4.81
CA GLY A 68 -4.72 5.36 -5.96
C GLY A 68 -3.91 5.12 -7.24
N PHE A 69 -4.56 4.67 -8.31
CA PHE A 69 -3.91 4.39 -9.61
C PHE A 69 -4.57 5.05 -10.81
N GLY A 70 -5.58 5.90 -10.58
CA GLY A 70 -6.41 6.49 -11.65
C GLY A 70 -5.68 7.34 -12.69
N THR A 71 -4.44 7.77 -12.41
CA THR A 71 -3.64 8.62 -13.30
C THR A 71 -2.29 7.99 -13.69
N LEU A 72 -2.04 6.74 -13.31
CA LEU A 72 -0.75 6.07 -13.51
C LEU A 72 -0.78 5.21 -14.78
N THR A 73 0.34 5.19 -15.51
CA THR A 73 0.55 4.21 -16.59
C THR A 73 0.83 2.82 -16.03
N VAL A 74 0.87 1.79 -16.89
CA VAL A 74 1.22 0.43 -16.46
C VAL A 74 2.67 0.38 -15.96
N GLU A 75 3.56 1.10 -16.63
CA GLU A 75 4.95 1.25 -16.26
C GLU A 75 5.09 1.95 -14.89
N ASP A 76 4.37 3.06 -14.67
CA ASP A 76 4.35 3.74 -13.36
C ASP A 76 3.82 2.84 -12.24
N LEU A 77 2.87 1.94 -12.56
CA LEU A 77 2.35 0.97 -11.60
C LEU A 77 3.38 -0.10 -11.23
N GLU A 78 4.12 -0.63 -12.21
CA GLU A 78 5.17 -1.60 -11.91
C GLU A 78 6.28 -0.96 -11.07
N ASP A 79 6.80 0.18 -11.52
CA ASP A 79 7.86 0.93 -10.83
C ASP A 79 7.43 1.40 -9.43
N GLY A 80 6.19 1.89 -9.32
CA GLY A 80 5.62 2.35 -8.05
C GLY A 80 5.48 1.22 -7.04
N VAL A 81 5.04 0.03 -7.48
CA VAL A 81 4.91 -1.14 -6.61
C VAL A 81 6.27 -1.71 -6.20
N GLU A 82 7.26 -1.70 -7.10
CA GLU A 82 8.63 -2.10 -6.76
C GLU A 82 9.22 -1.19 -5.67
N ARG A 83 9.19 0.12 -5.88
CA ARG A 83 9.70 1.10 -4.90
C ARG A 83 8.93 1.06 -3.59
N LEU A 84 7.63 0.78 -3.64
CA LEU A 84 6.81 0.60 -2.43
C LEU A 84 7.24 -0.64 -1.65
N ALA A 85 7.52 -1.74 -2.35
CA ALA A 85 8.02 -2.95 -1.73
C ALA A 85 9.42 -2.73 -1.12
N GLU A 86 10.29 -1.98 -1.79
CA GLU A 86 11.61 -1.59 -1.26
C GLU A 86 11.49 -0.73 -0.01
N ALA A 87 10.62 0.28 -0.02
CA ALA A 87 10.41 1.16 1.14
C ALA A 87 9.91 0.38 2.37
N TRP A 88 8.95 -0.53 2.19
CA TRP A 88 8.36 -1.28 3.30
C TRP A 88 9.15 -2.53 3.72
N PHE A 89 9.91 -3.13 2.82
CA PHE A 89 10.49 -4.46 3.04
C PHE A 89 11.96 -4.61 2.63
N GLY A 90 12.58 -3.58 2.05
CA GLY A 90 13.98 -3.61 1.59
C GLY A 90 15.02 -3.29 2.67
N SER A 91 14.57 -2.94 3.87
CA SER A 91 15.44 -2.73 5.04
C SER A 91 15.66 -4.05 5.79
N GLU A 92 16.54 -4.92 5.28
CA GLU A 92 17.11 -6.06 6.02
C GLU A 92 18.64 -5.97 6.07
#